data_AF-A0A6C0DGX6-F1
#
_entry.id   AF-A0A6C0DGX6-F1
#
_cell.length_a   1.000
_cell.length_b   1.000
_cell.length_c   1.000
_cell.angle_alpha   90.00
_cell.angle_beta   90.00
_cell.angle_gamma   90.00
#
_symmetry.space_group_name_H-M   'P 1'
#
loop_
_entity.id
_entity.type
_entity.pdbx_description
1 polymer ?
#
loop_
_entity_poly.entity_id
_entity_poly.type
_entity_poly.pdbx_seq_one_letter_code
_entity_poly.pdbx_strand_id
1 'polypeptide(L)'
;LNWLLYNDNGYTLENRGKEWHIDHVIPLSKFNLEDEEQQKIAFNWRNTMPLSAKENLSKNNKILKSQIEEHVKNLRKYHEENNILLPQLYIDLFATHSN
;
A
#
# COMPACT_ATOMS: atom_id res chain seq x y z
N LEU A 1 -4.31 9.60 6.50
CA LEU A 1 -3.11 10.43 6.23
C LEU A 1 -1.91 9.94 7.01
N ASN A 2 -2.05 9.72 8.33
CA ASN A 2 -0.99 9.24 9.23
C ASN A 2 -0.24 8.01 8.69
N TRP A 3 -0.96 7.02 8.15
CA TRP A 3 -0.35 5.85 7.51
C TRP A 3 0.63 6.20 6.37
N LEU A 4 0.26 7.09 5.44
CA LEU A 4 1.12 7.45 4.30
C LEU A 4 2.35 8.25 4.71
N LEU A 5 2.29 8.91 5.88
CA LEU A 5 3.41 9.65 6.47
C LEU A 5 4.20 8.81 7.48
N TYR A 6 3.78 7.58 7.75
CA TYR A 6 4.52 6.62 8.56
C TYR A 6 5.57 5.95 7.68
N ASN A 7 6.73 6.60 7.56
CA ASN A 7 7.87 6.16 6.76
C ASN A 7 9.18 6.77 7.27
N ASP A 8 10.30 6.09 7.00
CA ASP A 8 11.65 6.58 7.33
C ASP A 8 12.33 7.30 6.14
N ASN A 9 11.61 7.50 5.03
CA ASN A 9 12.15 8.02 3.77
C ASN A 9 12.08 9.55 3.65
N GLY A 10 11.65 10.25 4.70
CA GLY A 10 11.49 11.70 4.68
C GLY A 10 10.36 12.17 3.76
N TYR A 11 9.38 11.31 3.46
CA TYR A 11 8.22 11.68 2.67
C TYR A 11 7.24 12.50 3.51
N THR A 12 7.00 13.73 3.07
CA THR A 12 6.11 14.70 3.70
C THR A 12 5.02 15.14 2.72
N LEU A 13 4.02 15.87 3.19
CA LEU A 13 2.97 16.37 2.28
C LEU A 13 3.51 17.44 1.33
N GLU A 14 4.49 18.22 1.77
CA GLU A 14 5.12 19.30 1.02
C GLU A 14 5.92 18.77 -0.18
N ASN A 15 6.54 17.60 -0.04
CA ASN A 15 7.34 17.00 -1.11
C ASN A 15 6.59 15.90 -1.91
N ARG A 16 5.30 15.69 -1.60
CA ARG A 16 4.41 14.78 -2.36
C ARG A 16 4.24 15.27 -3.80
N GLY A 17 4.26 14.35 -4.75
CA GLY A 17 4.16 14.65 -6.19
C GLY A 17 5.52 14.83 -6.84
N LYS A 18 6.48 15.42 -6.12
CA LYS A 18 7.86 15.61 -6.58
C LYS A 18 8.76 14.44 -6.20
N GLU A 19 8.84 14.12 -4.91
CA GLU A 19 9.77 13.11 -4.39
C GLU A 19 9.09 11.73 -4.27
N TRP A 20 7.80 11.71 -3.96
CA TRP A 20 7.03 10.48 -3.76
C TRP A 20 5.58 10.60 -4.20
N HIS A 21 4.97 9.45 -4.51
CA HIS A 21 3.57 9.30 -4.88
C HIS A 21 2.88 8.28 -3.96
N ILE A 22 1.55 8.34 -3.93
CA ILE A 22 0.74 7.29 -3.32
C ILE A 22 0.61 6.18 -4.36
N ASP A 23 1.11 4.99 -4.02
CA ASP A 23 1.02 3.80 -4.86
C ASP A 23 0.01 2.81 -4.28
N HIS A 24 -0.62 2.02 -5.14
CA HIS A 24 -1.41 0.86 -4.73
C HIS A 24 -0.48 -0.36 -4.69
N VAL A 25 -0.38 -0.99 -3.52
CA VAL A 25 0.50 -2.14 -3.32
C VAL A 25 0.07 -3.29 -4.22
N ILE A 26 -1.24 -3.63 -4.17
CA ILE A 26 -1.88 -4.43 -5.20
C ILE A 26 -2.51 -3.47 -6.23
N PRO A 27 -2.08 -3.50 -7.51
CA PRO A 27 -2.60 -2.61 -8.54
C PRO A 27 -4.11 -2.76 -8.74
N LEU A 28 -4.79 -1.66 -9.05
CA LEU A 28 -6.23 -1.63 -9.33
C LEU A 28 -6.64 -2.62 -10.45
N SER A 29 -5.74 -2.92 -11.40
CA SER A 29 -5.97 -3.89 -12.48
C SER A 29 -6.11 -5.35 -12.01
N LYS A 30 -5.89 -5.63 -10.72
CA LYS A 30 -6.12 -6.94 -10.10
C LYS A 30 -7.50 -7.08 -9.44
N PHE A 31 -8.29 -6.02 -9.45
CA PHE A 31 -9.63 -6.00 -8.87
C PHE A 31 -10.68 -5.88 -9.96
N ASN A 32 -11.83 -6.51 -9.74
CA ASN A 32 -13.04 -6.22 -10.50
C ASN A 32 -13.66 -4.93 -9.96
N LEU A 33 -13.47 -3.81 -10.68
CA LEU A 33 -14.02 -2.51 -10.24
C LEU A 33 -15.52 -2.36 -10.50
N GLU A 34 -16.19 -3.33 -11.12
CA GLU A 34 -17.67 -3.37 -11.19
C GLU A 34 -18.28 -3.94 -9.91
N ASP A 35 -17.48 -4.59 -9.06
CA ASP A 35 -17.87 -5.17 -7.79
C ASP A 35 -17.57 -4.17 -6.64
N GLU A 36 -18.61 -3.75 -5.92
CA GLU A 36 -18.50 -2.76 -4.84
C GLU A 36 -17.60 -3.23 -3.69
N GLU A 37 -17.61 -4.51 -3.35
CA GLU A 37 -16.76 -5.05 -2.27
C GLU A 37 -15.30 -5.03 -2.70
N GLN A 38 -15.01 -5.37 -3.95
CA GLN A 38 -13.65 -5.28 -4.49
C GLN A 38 -13.18 -3.83 -4.60
N GLN A 39 -14.04 -2.88 -4.96
CA GLN A 39 -13.70 -1.45 -4.91
C GLN A 39 -13.31 -1.02 -3.49
N LYS A 40 -14.09 -1.40 -2.46
CA LYS A 40 -13.79 -1.06 -1.06
C LYS A 40 -12.43 -1.57 -0.61
N ILE A 41 -12.03 -2.76 -1.07
CA ILE A 41 -10.71 -3.34 -0.78
C ILE A 41 -9.62 -2.61 -1.56
N ALA A 42 -9.82 -2.42 -2.87
CA ALA A 42 -8.86 -1.84 -3.79
C ALA A 42 -8.45 -0.42 -3.37
N PHE A 43 -9.44 0.42 -3.03
CA PHE A 43 -9.25 1.82 -2.64
C PHE A 43 -9.05 2.01 -1.13
N ASN A 44 -8.90 0.94 -0.35
CA ASN A 44 -8.60 1.08 1.06
C ASN A 44 -7.18 1.59 1.29
N TRP A 45 -6.99 2.46 2.30
CA TRP A 45 -5.66 2.96 2.65
C TRP A 45 -4.66 1.85 3.01
N ARG A 46 -5.14 0.70 3.50
CA ARG A 46 -4.28 -0.46 3.78
C ARG A 46 -3.66 -1.07 2.53
N ASN A 47 -4.26 -0.85 1.34
CA ASN A 47 -3.70 -1.22 0.04
C ASN A 47 -2.85 -0.08 -0.58
N THR A 48 -2.52 0.96 0.18
CA THR A 48 -1.69 2.08 -0.30
C THR A 48 -0.37 2.16 0.45
N MET A 49 0.67 2.68 -0.21
CA MET A 49 1.95 2.99 0.43
C MET A 49 2.57 4.24 -0.20
N PRO A 50 3.42 4.98 0.53
CA PRO A 50 4.26 5.97 -0.11
C PRO A 50 5.38 5.27 -0.88
N LEU A 51 5.61 5.70 -2.12
CA LEU A 51 6.66 5.17 -2.99
C LEU A 51 7.37 6.33 -3.69
N SER A 52 8.68 6.23 -3.92
CA SER A 52 9.38 7.32 -4.62
C SER A 52 8.77 7.54 -6.01
N ALA A 53 8.74 8.79 -6.48
CA ALA A 53 8.17 9.10 -7.79
C ALA A 53 8.86 8.30 -8.90
N LYS A 54 10.18 8.10 -8.79
CA LYS A 54 10.98 7.32 -9.73
C LYS A 54 10.60 5.83 -9.74
N GLU A 55 10.47 5.22 -8.56
CA GLU A 55 10.09 3.81 -8.45
C GLU A 55 8.66 3.58 -8.93
N ASN A 56 7.73 4.48 -8.56
CA ASN A 56 6.33 4.41 -8.99
C ASN A 56 6.20 4.41 -10.52
N LEU A 57 6.92 5.32 -11.19
CA LEU A 57 6.94 5.40 -12.65
C LEU A 57 7.59 4.17 -13.32
N SER A 58 8.57 3.54 -12.68
CA SER A 58 9.26 2.34 -13.18
C SER A 58 8.46 1.05 -12.96
N LYS A 59 7.71 0.97 -11.85
CA LYS A 59 6.97 -0.23 -11.40
C LYS A 59 5.81 -0.58 -12.33
N ASN A 60 5.10 0.43 -12.86
CA ASN A 60 3.90 0.22 -13.66
C ASN A 60 2.90 -0.71 -12.93
N ASN A 61 2.49 -1.83 -13.54
CA ASN A 61 1.56 -2.80 -12.97
C ASN A 61 2.24 -4.02 -12.32
N LYS A 62 3.56 -4.00 -12.14
CA LYS A 62 4.31 -5.12 -11.57
C LYS A 62 4.05 -5.22 -10.07
N ILE A 63 3.90 -6.44 -9.59
CA ILE A 63 3.84 -6.76 -8.18
C ILE A 63 5.21 -7.33 -7.79
N LEU A 64 5.90 -6.65 -6.87
CA LEU A 64 7.19 -7.10 -6.35
C LEU A 64 6.97 -7.75 -4.98
N LYS A 65 7.41 -9.00 -4.84
CA LYS A 65 7.28 -9.74 -3.58
C LYS A 65 7.91 -9.02 -2.40
N SER A 66 9.13 -8.51 -2.58
CA SER A 66 9.84 -7.75 -1.54
C SER A 66 9.08 -6.49 -1.10
N GLN A 67 8.37 -5.84 -2.02
CA GLN A 67 7.54 -4.68 -1.70
C GLN A 67 6.31 -5.08 -0.89
N ILE A 68 5.66 -6.21 -1.22
CA ILE A 68 4.54 -6.71 -0.42
C ILE A 68 5.03 -7.10 0.99
N GLU A 69 6.14 -7.80 1.10
CA GLU A 69 6.72 -8.22 2.39
C GLU A 69 7.02 -7.00 3.28
N GLU A 70 7.68 -5.98 2.72
CA GLU A 70 7.98 -4.74 3.43
C GLU A 70 6.70 -3.96 3.79
N HIS A 71 5.73 -3.88 2.88
CA HIS A 71 4.44 -3.27 3.15
C HIS A 71 3.70 -3.95 4.30
N VAL A 72 3.61 -5.29 4.28
CA VAL A 72 2.94 -6.07 5.33
C VAL A 72 3.62 -5.87 6.68
N LYS A 73 4.96 -5.85 6.71
CA LYS A 73 5.74 -5.57 7.93
C LYS A 73 5.42 -4.20 8.49
N ASN A 74 5.46 -3.16 7.67
CA ASN A 74 5.17 -1.79 8.08
C ASN A 74 3.71 -1.61 8.51
N LEU A 75 2.79 -2.27 7.80
CA LEU A 75 1.36 -2.24 8.11
C LEU A 75 1.08 -2.86 9.48
N ARG A 76 1.69 -4.02 9.79
CA ARG A 76 1.58 -4.67 11.10
C ARG A 76 2.10 -3.78 12.22
N LYS A 77 3.31 -3.24 12.05
CA LYS A 77 3.94 -2.35 13.04
C LYS A 77 3.07 -1.11 13.30
N TYR A 78 2.57 -0.46 12.24
CA TYR A 78 1.68 0.70 12.38
C TYR A 78 0.39 0.36 13.14
N HIS A 79 -0.23 -0.78 12.84
CA HIS A 79 -1.44 -1.22 13.54
C HIS A 79 -1.19 -1.49 15.03
N GLU A 80 -0.08 -2.15 15.36
CA GLU A 80 0.33 -2.41 16.75
C GLU A 80 0.58 -1.12 17.52
N GLU A 81 1.42 -0.22 17.00
CA GLU A 81 1.78 1.04 17.66
C GLU A 81 0.58 1.97 17.87
N ASN A 82 -0.41 1.91 16.99
CA ASN A 82 -1.61 2.76 17.06
C ASN A 82 -2.82 2.05 17.68
N ASN A 83 -2.67 0.82 18.17
CA ASN A 83 -3.75 0.00 18.73
C ASN A 83 -4.96 -0.13 17.78
N ILE A 84 -4.68 -0.32 16.48
CA ILE A 84 -5.68 -0.51 15.43
C ILE A 84 -5.77 -1.99 15.08
N LEU A 85 -6.97 -2.56 15.02
CA LEU A 85 -7.15 -3.92 14.53
C LEU A 85 -6.79 -4.00 13.03
N LEU A 86 -5.89 -4.91 12.67
CA LEU A 86 -5.56 -5.23 11.28
C LEU A 86 -6.50 -6.34 10.79
N PRO A 87 -7.44 -6.06 9.86
CA PRO A 87 -8.34 -7.09 9.37
C PRO A 87 -7.59 -8.18 8.60
N GLN A 88 -7.91 -9.45 8.87
CA GLN A 88 -7.29 -10.61 8.23
C GLN A 88 -7.43 -10.57 6.70
N LEU A 89 -8.53 -10.00 6.19
CA LEU A 89 -8.76 -9.75 4.77
C LEU A 89 -7.55 -9.12 4.04
N TYR A 90 -6.86 -8.15 4.67
CA TYR A 90 -5.70 -7.52 4.04
C TYR A 90 -4.46 -8.41 4.10
N ILE A 91 -4.29 -9.19 5.17
CA ILE A 91 -3.21 -10.18 5.23
C ILE A 91 -3.36 -11.21 4.12
N ASP A 92 -4.57 -11.71 3.91
CA ASP A 92 -4.87 -12.72 2.88
C ASP A 92 -4.73 -12.14 1.46
N LEU A 93 -5.17 -10.89 1.25
CA LEU A 93 -4.98 -10.16 -0.01
C LEU A 93 -3.50 -10.11 -0.41
N PHE A 94 -2.63 -9.71 0.52
CA PHE A 94 -1.21 -9.61 0.26
C PHE A 94 -0.56 -10.99 0.08
N ALA A 95 -0.94 -11.97 0.90
CA ALA A 95 -0.42 -13.34 0.80
C ALA A 95 -0.71 -13.97 -0.57
N THR A 96 -1.89 -13.72 -1.15
CA THR A 96 -2.29 -14.23 -2.47
C THR A 96 -1.36 -13.74 -3.59
N HIS A 97 -0.80 -12.55 -3.45
CA HIS A 97 0.06 -11.91 -4.44
C HIS A 97 1.56 -12.02 -4.12
N SER A 98 1.91 -12.71 -3.03
CA SER A 98 3.29 -12.92 -2.56
C SER A 98 3.84 -14.32 -2.89
N ASN A 99 2.98 -15.20 -3.44
CA ASN A 99 3.29 -16.59 -3.78
C ASN A 99 3.81 -16.73 -5.21
#